data_AF-A0A838KUZ4-F1
#
_entry.id   AF-A0A838KUZ4-F1
#
_cell.length_a   1.000
_cell.length_b   1.000
_cell.length_c   1.000
_cell.angle_alpha   90.00
_cell.angle_beta   90.00
_cell.angle_gamma   90.00
#
_symmetry.space_group_name_H-M   'P 1'
#
loop_
_entity.id
_entity.type
_entity.pdbx_description
1 polymer ?
#
loop_
_entity_poly.entity_id
_entity_poly.type
_entity_poly.pdbx_seq_one_letter_code
_entity_poly.pdbx_strand_id
1 'polypeptide(L)'
;MAASYSSRLAWSLWVLALLLLPGVILQISLNWAGPTDIPFTVGFVAVQLGAATAGVIISSRIPGNAVGWIFLAMGLLLELLFAVGAYAELGIDMGYGSHLPGSGIAAWVGSWIFIPAAFGLPMFLLLLFPDGRFISRRWRLAGWVLGITVVFAAAAKAFVPGRIQPGLENPLAPGGVAGEVFQVLDSVTDALALPAFALAVAGLAVRLWKSRGVERQQLKRFAYSAALVGAGLGTSILLPGGLAADLAFLLGLLALAGLPVAA
;
A
#
# COMPACT_ATOMS: atom_id res chain seq x y z
N MET A 1 4.71 -28.39 13.81
CA MET A 1 5.99 -27.68 13.58
C MET A 1 5.84 -26.49 12.63
N ALA A 2 5.36 -26.67 11.39
CA ALA A 2 5.18 -25.56 10.44
C ALA A 2 4.32 -24.39 10.98
N ALA A 3 3.23 -24.68 11.70
CA ALA A 3 2.35 -23.66 12.28
C ALA A 3 3.06 -22.78 13.35
N SER A 4 4.04 -23.30 14.10
CA SER A 4 4.74 -22.48 15.10
C SER A 4 5.76 -21.53 14.46
N TYR A 5 6.38 -21.93 13.34
CA TYR A 5 7.29 -21.06 12.60
C TYR A 5 6.56 -19.92 11.90
N SER A 6 5.41 -20.20 11.28
CA SER A 6 4.56 -19.18 10.68
C SER A 6 4.08 -18.14 11.69
N SER A 7 3.67 -18.59 12.88
CA SER A 7 3.26 -17.65 13.93
C SER A 7 4.42 -16.79 14.43
N ARG A 8 5.60 -17.39 14.69
CA ARG A 8 6.80 -16.62 15.09
C ARG A 8 7.17 -15.57 14.04
N LEU A 9 7.17 -15.93 12.77
CA LEU A 9 7.45 -15.00 11.67
C LEU A 9 6.45 -13.84 11.65
N ALA A 10 5.16 -14.13 11.76
CA ALA A 10 4.12 -13.11 11.80
C ALA A 10 4.33 -12.11 12.94
N TRP A 11 4.64 -12.61 14.14
CA TRP A 11 4.94 -11.76 15.30
C TRP A 11 6.22 -10.95 15.12
N SER A 12 7.27 -11.53 14.54
CA SER A 12 8.51 -10.80 14.24
C SER A 12 8.29 -9.66 13.25
N LEU A 13 7.49 -9.88 12.20
CA LEU A 13 7.14 -8.85 11.23
C LEU A 13 6.27 -7.75 11.86
N TRP A 14 5.38 -8.11 12.78
CA TRP A 14 4.58 -7.13 13.52
C TRP A 14 5.43 -6.31 14.50
N VAL A 15 6.40 -6.90 15.18
CA VAL A 15 7.36 -6.15 16.01
C VAL A 15 8.20 -5.22 15.16
N LEU A 16 8.66 -5.67 13.99
CA LEU A 16 9.38 -4.80 13.04
C LEU A 16 8.51 -3.61 12.62
N ALA A 17 7.24 -3.86 12.33
CA ALA A 17 6.25 -2.82 12.05
C ALA A 17 6.17 -1.78 13.19
N LEU A 18 6.00 -2.24 14.44
CA LEU A 18 5.99 -1.34 15.61
C LEU A 18 7.27 -0.52 15.77
N LEU A 19 8.44 -1.08 15.41
CA LEU A 19 9.72 -0.38 15.48
C LEU A 19 9.86 0.72 14.41
N LEU A 20 9.08 0.67 13.32
CA LEU A 20 9.09 1.68 12.26
C LEU A 20 8.11 2.84 12.54
N LEU A 21 7.16 2.68 13.47
CA LEU A 21 6.20 3.74 13.85
C LEU A 21 6.82 5.09 14.22
N PRO A 22 7.96 5.17 14.94
CA PRO A 22 8.60 6.46 15.19
C PRO A 22 8.94 7.21 13.89
N GLY A 23 9.28 6.50 12.82
CA GLY A 23 9.52 7.09 11.50
C GLY A 23 8.25 7.69 10.88
N VAL A 24 7.09 7.07 11.11
CA VAL A 24 5.79 7.62 10.71
C VAL A 24 5.50 8.94 11.43
N ILE A 25 5.63 8.93 12.75
CA ILE A 25 5.41 10.13 13.58
C ILE A 25 6.38 11.24 13.17
N LEU A 26 7.64 10.88 12.94
CA LEU A 26 8.68 11.80 12.51
C LEU A 26 8.36 12.40 11.15
N GLN A 27 8.07 11.62 10.11
CA GLN A 27 7.73 12.12 8.77
C GLN A 27 6.60 13.15 8.83
N ILE A 28 5.56 12.83 9.58
CA ILE A 28 4.41 13.69 9.75
C ILE A 28 4.78 14.97 10.50
N SER A 29 5.63 14.86 11.52
CA SER A 29 6.13 16.02 12.28
C SER A 29 7.00 16.93 11.43
N LEU A 30 7.81 16.37 10.52
CA LEU A 30 8.63 17.14 9.57
C LEU A 30 7.79 17.92 8.57
N ASN A 31 6.68 17.32 8.11
CA ASN A 31 5.77 17.91 7.12
C ASN A 31 4.58 18.64 7.76
N TRP A 32 4.65 18.96 9.06
CA TRP A 32 3.54 19.55 9.78
C TRP A 32 3.26 20.99 9.30
N ALA A 33 2.11 21.21 8.70
CA ALA A 33 1.63 22.51 8.25
C ALA A 33 0.67 23.16 9.26
N GLY A 34 -0.06 22.37 10.04
CA GLY A 34 -0.95 22.91 11.08
C GLY A 34 -1.93 21.89 11.67
N PRO A 35 -2.86 22.34 12.53
CA PRO A 35 -3.84 21.46 13.19
C PRO A 35 -4.74 20.66 12.23
N THR A 36 -4.86 21.08 10.98
CA THR A 36 -5.60 20.38 9.92
C THR A 36 -4.95 19.04 9.53
N ASP A 37 -3.70 18.79 9.90
CA ASP A 37 -2.97 17.55 9.59
C ASP A 37 -3.22 16.44 10.62
N ILE A 38 -3.79 16.77 11.78
CA ILE A 38 -4.10 15.83 12.86
C ILE A 38 -4.99 14.68 12.37
N PRO A 39 -6.10 14.91 11.66
CA PRO A 39 -6.97 13.82 11.21
C PRO A 39 -6.27 12.87 10.24
N PHE A 40 -5.40 13.39 9.36
CA PHE A 40 -4.63 12.56 8.42
C PHE A 40 -3.62 11.71 9.16
N THR A 41 -2.92 12.31 10.13
CA THR A 41 -1.97 11.61 11.00
C THR A 41 -2.61 10.43 11.69
N VAL A 42 -3.75 10.67 12.36
CA VAL A 42 -4.52 9.63 13.04
C VAL A 42 -4.99 8.56 12.05
N GLY A 43 -5.47 8.96 10.87
CA GLY A 43 -5.91 8.04 9.83
C GLY A 43 -4.79 7.13 9.31
N PHE A 44 -3.61 7.69 9.01
CA PHE A 44 -2.47 6.91 8.55
C PHE A 44 -2.00 5.93 9.62
N VAL A 45 -1.85 6.37 10.87
CA VAL A 45 -1.46 5.49 11.99
C VAL A 45 -2.50 4.39 12.17
N ALA A 46 -3.79 4.70 12.08
CA ALA A 46 -4.88 3.73 12.19
C ALA A 46 -4.84 2.68 11.07
N VAL A 47 -4.60 3.08 9.82
CA VAL A 47 -4.45 2.15 8.69
C VAL A 47 -3.26 1.21 8.92
N GLN A 48 -2.10 1.76 9.24
CA GLN A 48 -0.84 1.02 9.38
C GLN A 48 -0.92 0.00 10.54
N LEU A 49 -1.25 0.49 11.74
CA LEU A 49 -1.40 -0.36 12.92
C LEU A 49 -2.55 -1.33 12.80
N GLY A 50 -3.69 -0.89 12.27
CA GLY A 50 -4.88 -1.72 12.08
C GLY A 50 -4.59 -2.88 11.14
N ALA A 51 -3.94 -2.60 10.00
CA ALA A 51 -3.53 -3.62 9.04
C ALA A 51 -2.48 -4.56 9.62
N ALA A 52 -1.40 -4.05 10.21
CA ALA A 52 -0.35 -4.88 10.80
C ALA A 52 -0.90 -5.78 11.91
N THR A 53 -1.72 -5.23 12.81
CA THR A 53 -2.28 -5.93 13.96
C THR A 53 -3.31 -6.99 13.55
N ALA A 54 -4.22 -6.65 12.64
CA ALA A 54 -5.13 -7.65 12.09
C ALA A 54 -4.38 -8.74 11.33
N GLY A 55 -3.35 -8.35 10.57
CA GLY A 55 -2.51 -9.26 9.80
C GLY A 55 -1.80 -10.29 10.69
N VAL A 56 -1.17 -9.87 11.79
CA VAL A 56 -0.49 -10.80 12.72
C VAL A 56 -1.48 -11.73 13.42
N ILE A 57 -2.65 -11.24 13.80
CA ILE A 57 -3.69 -12.04 14.46
C ILE A 57 -4.23 -13.10 13.49
N ILE A 58 -4.58 -12.71 12.27
CA ILE A 58 -5.13 -13.61 11.25
C ILE A 58 -4.07 -14.64 10.84
N SER A 59 -2.84 -14.22 10.53
CA SER A 59 -1.77 -15.13 10.09
C SER A 59 -1.30 -16.08 11.21
N SER A 60 -1.36 -15.67 12.47
CA SER A 60 -1.04 -16.55 13.61
C SER A 60 -2.13 -17.59 13.88
N ARG A 61 -3.41 -17.24 13.65
CA ARG A 61 -4.54 -18.15 13.88
C ARG A 61 -4.85 -19.04 12.67
N ILE A 62 -4.66 -18.52 11.46
CA ILE A 62 -4.97 -19.19 10.19
C ILE A 62 -3.77 -19.03 9.23
N PRO A 63 -2.66 -19.77 9.46
CA PRO A 63 -1.41 -19.56 8.71
C PRO A 63 -1.50 -19.75 7.19
N GLY A 64 -2.48 -20.56 6.74
CA GLY A 64 -2.73 -20.83 5.32
C GLY A 64 -3.59 -19.80 4.61
N ASN A 65 -4.10 -18.77 5.30
CA ASN A 65 -4.90 -17.72 4.68
C ASN A 65 -4.00 -16.54 4.26
N ALA A 66 -3.91 -16.30 2.95
CA ALA A 66 -3.13 -15.21 2.37
C ALA A 66 -3.59 -13.82 2.84
N VAL A 67 -4.87 -13.63 3.21
CA VAL A 67 -5.42 -12.34 3.63
C VAL A 67 -4.68 -11.77 4.84
N GLY A 68 -4.39 -12.60 5.85
CA GLY A 68 -3.65 -12.16 7.04
C GLY A 68 -2.24 -11.69 6.71
N TRP A 69 -1.55 -12.40 5.82
CA TRP A 69 -0.22 -12.02 5.35
C TRP A 69 -0.23 -10.74 4.52
N ILE A 70 -1.27 -10.53 3.71
CA ILE A 70 -1.43 -9.31 2.91
C ILE A 70 -1.67 -8.09 3.82
N PHE A 71 -2.53 -8.20 4.84
CA PHE A 71 -2.71 -7.13 5.82
C PHE A 71 -1.42 -6.82 6.59
N LEU A 72 -0.66 -7.85 6.99
CA LEU A 72 0.60 -7.68 7.69
C LEU A 72 1.65 -6.99 6.80
N ALA A 73 1.78 -7.42 5.55
CA ALA A 73 2.67 -6.81 4.57
C ALA A 73 2.26 -5.36 4.26
N MET A 74 0.96 -5.09 4.18
CA MET A 74 0.44 -3.75 3.90
C MET A 74 0.81 -2.77 5.01
N GLY A 75 0.58 -3.14 6.28
CA GLY A 75 0.98 -2.33 7.42
C GLY A 75 2.49 -2.08 7.44
N LEU A 76 3.29 -3.15 7.31
CA LEU A 76 4.75 -3.06 7.34
C LEU A 76 5.33 -2.20 6.20
N LEU A 77 4.85 -2.35 4.97
CA LEU A 77 5.36 -1.57 3.83
C LEU A 77 4.94 -0.10 3.92
N LEU A 78 3.75 0.20 4.44
CA LEU A 78 3.32 1.56 4.68
C LEU A 78 4.15 2.22 5.79
N GLU A 79 4.44 1.53 6.87
CA GLU A 79 5.32 2.08 7.92
C GLU A 79 6.74 2.28 7.41
N LEU A 80 7.24 1.33 6.62
CA LEU A 80 8.55 1.46 5.97
C LEU A 80 8.59 2.68 5.04
N LEU A 81 7.55 2.90 4.24
CA LEU A 81 7.42 4.06 3.33
C LEU A 81 7.62 5.38 4.09
N PHE A 82 6.93 5.57 5.21
CA PHE A 82 7.06 6.81 5.99
C PHE A 82 8.41 6.88 6.71
N ALA A 83 8.91 5.77 7.24
CA ALA A 83 10.20 5.75 7.93
C ALA A 83 11.38 6.09 6.99
N VAL A 84 11.39 5.58 5.76
CA VAL A 84 12.42 5.93 4.77
C VAL A 84 12.25 7.36 4.27
N GLY A 85 11.01 7.86 4.16
CA GLY A 85 10.73 9.27 3.89
C GLY A 85 11.38 10.17 4.94
N ALA A 86 11.19 9.86 6.23
CA ALA A 86 11.69 10.69 7.32
C ALA A 86 13.21 10.74 7.33
N TYR A 87 13.82 9.59 7.07
CA TYR A 87 15.27 9.48 6.97
C TYR A 87 15.83 10.25 5.77
N ALA A 88 15.16 10.18 4.62
CA ALA A 88 15.55 10.89 3.41
C ALA A 88 15.47 12.42 3.60
N GLU A 89 14.36 12.91 4.16
CA GLU A 89 14.12 14.33 4.39
C GLU A 89 15.13 14.93 5.38
N LEU A 90 15.38 14.24 6.51
CA LEU A 90 16.43 14.64 7.46
C LEU A 90 17.82 14.70 6.83
N GLY A 91 18.12 13.77 5.93
CA GLY A 91 19.44 13.65 5.30
C GLY A 91 19.68 14.61 4.14
N ILE A 92 18.63 15.20 3.57
CA ILE A 92 18.69 16.01 2.33
C ILE A 92 18.33 17.47 2.60
N ASP A 93 17.28 17.75 3.37
CA ASP A 93 16.73 19.10 3.49
C ASP A 93 17.22 19.86 4.75
N MET A 94 17.63 19.16 5.81
CA MET A 94 17.91 19.82 7.10
C MET A 94 19.33 20.35 7.30
N GLY A 95 20.21 20.31 6.29
CA GLY A 95 21.49 21.02 6.34
C GLY A 95 22.43 20.66 7.51
N TYR A 96 22.23 19.52 8.20
CA TYR A 96 23.05 19.03 9.31
C TYR A 96 24.44 18.53 8.86
N GLY A 97 25.15 19.28 8.00
CA GLY A 97 26.59 19.14 7.70
C GLY A 97 27.11 17.76 7.26
N SER A 98 26.24 16.76 7.12
CA SER A 98 26.56 15.37 6.90
C SER A 98 25.37 14.74 6.18
N HIS A 99 25.56 14.41 4.91
CA HIS A 99 24.63 13.56 4.18
C HIS A 99 24.49 12.26 4.98
N LEU A 100 23.36 12.06 5.64
CA LEU A 100 23.09 10.81 6.35
C LEU A 100 23.37 9.65 5.38
N PRO A 101 24.22 8.68 5.76
CA PRO A 101 24.66 7.66 4.83
C PRO A 101 23.46 6.86 4.33
N GLY A 102 23.23 6.90 3.02
CA GLY A 102 22.11 6.20 2.40
C GLY A 102 20.79 6.99 2.34
N SER A 103 20.77 8.28 2.64
CA SER A 103 19.56 9.12 2.46
C SER A 103 19.02 9.08 1.04
N GLY A 104 19.90 9.09 0.02
CA GLY A 104 19.49 8.92 -1.37
C GLY A 104 18.89 7.54 -1.70
N ILE A 105 19.30 6.48 -1.00
CA ILE A 105 18.69 5.16 -1.13
C ILE A 105 17.34 5.10 -0.42
N ALA A 106 17.21 5.74 0.75
CA ALA A 106 15.94 5.86 1.45
C ALA A 106 14.90 6.62 0.61
N ALA A 107 15.32 7.73 0.01
CA ALA A 107 14.52 8.49 -0.97
C ALA A 107 14.09 7.61 -2.14
N TRP A 108 15.05 6.85 -2.70
CA TRP A 108 14.78 5.92 -3.79
C TRP A 108 13.75 4.86 -3.39
N VAL A 109 13.88 4.21 -2.23
CA VAL A 109 12.87 3.24 -1.74
C VAL A 109 11.49 3.90 -1.60
N GLY A 110 11.43 5.08 -0.99
CA GLY A 110 10.19 5.84 -0.81
C GLY A 110 9.49 6.18 -2.13
N SER A 111 10.26 6.37 -3.20
CA SER A 111 9.74 6.77 -4.52
C SER A 111 8.90 5.70 -5.23
N TRP A 112 8.98 4.43 -4.85
CA TRP A 112 8.28 3.35 -5.57
C TRP A 112 7.57 2.34 -4.66
N ILE A 113 7.97 2.20 -3.38
CA ILE A 113 7.43 1.18 -2.47
C ILE A 113 5.92 1.37 -2.19
N PHE A 114 5.40 2.58 -2.40
CA PHE A 114 3.97 2.85 -2.29
C PHE A 114 3.13 2.05 -3.29
N ILE A 115 3.68 1.64 -4.45
CA ILE A 115 2.95 0.88 -5.47
C ILE A 115 2.45 -0.47 -4.92
N PRO A 116 3.33 -1.37 -4.45
CA PRO A 116 2.87 -2.63 -3.86
C PRO A 116 2.06 -2.39 -2.57
N ALA A 117 2.42 -1.40 -1.75
CA ALA A 117 1.80 -1.16 -0.46
C ALA A 117 0.36 -0.63 -0.56
N ALA A 118 0.15 0.43 -1.34
CA ALA A 118 -1.13 1.17 -1.42
C ALA A 118 -2.04 0.70 -2.55
N PHE A 119 -1.51 0.01 -3.57
CA PHE A 119 -2.31 -0.46 -4.72
C PHE A 119 -2.25 -1.98 -4.87
N GLY A 120 -1.06 -2.56 -4.94
CA GLY A 120 -0.89 -3.99 -5.19
C GLY A 120 -1.57 -4.88 -4.16
N LEU A 121 -1.18 -4.76 -2.89
CA LEU A 121 -1.71 -5.56 -1.79
C LEU A 121 -3.23 -5.38 -1.61
N PRO A 122 -3.80 -4.16 -1.62
CA PRO A 122 -5.25 -3.97 -1.64
C PRO A 122 -5.95 -4.65 -2.80
N MET A 123 -5.43 -4.57 -4.03
CA MET A 123 -6.02 -5.28 -5.18
C MET A 123 -6.01 -6.80 -4.98
N PHE A 124 -4.95 -7.37 -4.40
CA PHE A 124 -4.93 -8.77 -4.03
C PHE A 124 -5.92 -9.13 -2.91
N LEU A 125 -6.17 -8.23 -1.95
CA LEU A 125 -7.25 -8.42 -0.97
C LEU A 125 -8.60 -8.56 -1.67
N LEU A 126 -8.92 -7.71 -2.65
CA LEU A 126 -10.17 -7.80 -3.42
C LEU A 126 -10.32 -9.16 -4.14
N LEU A 127 -9.22 -9.74 -4.63
CA LEU A 127 -9.22 -11.02 -5.35
C LEU A 127 -9.30 -12.25 -4.44
N LEU A 128 -8.70 -12.17 -3.25
CA LEU A 128 -8.44 -13.34 -2.39
C LEU A 128 -9.35 -13.41 -1.16
N PHE A 129 -9.95 -12.30 -0.74
CA PHE A 129 -10.83 -12.25 0.42
C PHE A 129 -12.11 -13.09 0.20
N PRO A 130 -12.62 -13.83 1.22
CA PRO A 130 -12.12 -13.96 2.60
C PRO A 130 -11.08 -15.08 2.79
N ASP A 131 -11.12 -16.10 1.94
CA ASP A 131 -10.50 -17.40 2.24
C ASP A 131 -9.02 -17.49 1.82
N GLY A 132 -8.47 -16.42 1.22
CA GLY A 132 -7.09 -16.36 0.77
C GLY A 132 -6.84 -17.15 -0.52
N ARG A 133 -7.87 -17.44 -1.32
CA ARG A 133 -7.79 -18.31 -2.50
C ARG A 133 -8.43 -17.65 -3.72
N PHE A 134 -7.96 -18.00 -4.91
CA PHE A 134 -8.63 -17.60 -6.15
C PHE A 134 -9.89 -18.41 -6.41
N ILE A 135 -10.91 -17.78 -7.00
CA ILE A 135 -12.21 -18.40 -7.31
C ILE A 135 -12.06 -19.57 -8.31
N SER A 136 -11.13 -19.46 -9.26
CA SER A 136 -10.88 -20.48 -10.29
C SER A 136 -9.48 -20.36 -10.89
N ARG A 137 -9.09 -21.31 -11.73
CA ARG A 137 -7.81 -21.27 -12.47
C ARG A 137 -7.68 -20.02 -13.35
N ARG A 138 -8.77 -19.52 -13.94
CA ARG A 138 -8.77 -18.27 -14.72
C ARG A 138 -8.49 -17.05 -13.85
N TRP A 139 -9.06 -17.00 -12.65
CA TRP A 139 -8.79 -15.94 -11.67
C TRP A 139 -7.37 -16.00 -11.10
N ARG A 140 -6.77 -17.20 -11.04
CA ARG A 140 -5.34 -17.33 -10.74
C ARG A 140 -4.46 -16.71 -11.82
N LEU A 141 -4.82 -16.85 -13.10
CA LEU A 141 -4.12 -16.15 -14.19
C LEU A 141 -4.31 -14.63 -14.10
N ALA A 142 -5.52 -14.16 -13.79
CA ALA A 142 -5.77 -12.74 -13.51
C ALA A 142 -4.90 -12.22 -12.37
N GLY A 143 -4.75 -12.98 -11.28
CA GLY A 143 -3.83 -12.65 -10.19
C GLY A 143 -2.35 -12.62 -10.61
N TRP A 144 -1.93 -13.51 -11.52
CA TRP A 144 -0.58 -13.45 -12.09
C TRP A 144 -0.36 -12.20 -12.94
N VAL A 145 -1.31 -11.87 -13.82
CA VAL A 145 -1.26 -10.64 -14.63
C VAL A 145 -1.18 -9.42 -13.71
N LEU A 146 -2.04 -9.35 -12.69
CA LEU A 146 -2.00 -8.28 -11.70
C LEU A 146 -0.64 -8.19 -10.98
N GLY A 147 -0.11 -9.33 -10.52
CA GLY A 147 1.19 -9.38 -9.84
C GLY A 147 2.33 -8.91 -10.74
N ILE A 148 2.34 -9.34 -12.00
CA ILE A 148 3.29 -8.88 -13.01
C ILE A 148 3.16 -7.36 -13.19
N THR A 149 1.94 -6.85 -13.40
CA THR A 149 1.72 -5.40 -13.56
C THR A 149 2.25 -4.61 -12.37
N VAL A 150 1.98 -5.05 -11.13
CA VAL A 150 2.47 -4.38 -9.91
C VAL A 150 4.00 -4.41 -9.81
N VAL A 151 4.63 -5.55 -10.14
CA VAL A 151 6.10 -5.68 -10.12
C VAL A 151 6.74 -4.78 -11.18
N PHE A 152 6.21 -4.78 -12.40
CA PHE A 152 6.72 -3.92 -13.47
C PHE A 152 6.46 -2.44 -13.19
N ALA A 153 5.32 -2.07 -12.58
CA ALA A 153 5.04 -0.70 -12.17
C ALA A 153 6.02 -0.22 -11.09
N ALA A 154 6.26 -1.06 -10.07
CA ALA A 154 7.23 -0.76 -9.02
C ALA A 154 8.65 -0.61 -9.57
N ALA A 155 9.06 -1.53 -10.46
CA ALA A 155 10.36 -1.44 -11.13
C ALA A 155 10.45 -0.21 -12.05
N ALA A 156 9.37 0.11 -12.76
CA ALA A 156 9.32 1.30 -13.61
C ALA A 156 9.55 2.58 -12.81
N LYS A 157 8.77 2.79 -11.74
CA LYS A 157 9.00 3.95 -10.84
C LYS A 157 10.37 3.92 -10.18
N ALA A 158 10.88 2.74 -9.81
CA ALA A 158 12.19 2.64 -9.17
C ALA A 158 13.34 3.10 -10.09
N PHE A 159 13.24 2.86 -11.39
CA PHE A 159 14.34 3.11 -12.33
C PHE A 159 14.05 4.23 -13.34
N VAL A 160 12.86 4.84 -13.32
CA VAL A 160 12.53 5.93 -14.25
C VAL A 160 13.49 7.12 -14.03
N PRO A 161 14.14 7.62 -15.10
CA PRO A 161 14.95 8.82 -15.02
C PRO A 161 14.12 10.05 -14.66
N GLY A 162 14.65 10.84 -13.74
CA GLY A 162 14.05 12.09 -13.29
C GLY A 162 14.27 12.33 -11.80
N ARG A 163 13.68 13.40 -11.30
CA ARG A 163 13.75 13.79 -9.89
C ARG A 163 12.80 12.95 -9.07
N ILE A 164 13.34 12.34 -8.01
CA ILE A 164 12.53 11.58 -7.03
C ILE A 164 12.13 12.45 -5.83
N GLN A 165 12.86 13.53 -5.57
CA GLN A 165 12.50 14.58 -4.61
C GLN A 165 13.20 15.89 -4.98
N PRO A 166 12.81 17.04 -4.40
CA PRO A 166 13.51 18.30 -4.64
C PRO A 166 15.02 18.16 -4.40
N GLY A 167 15.82 18.59 -5.38
CA GLY A 167 17.29 18.53 -5.28
C GLY A 167 17.93 17.14 -5.46
N LEU A 168 17.15 16.07 -5.68
CA LEU A 168 17.70 14.72 -5.87
C LEU A 168 17.17 14.06 -7.15
N GLU A 169 18.09 13.82 -8.09
CA GLU A 169 17.87 12.95 -9.25
C GLU A 169 17.87 11.49 -8.82
N ASN A 170 17.12 10.63 -9.51
CA ASN A 170 17.08 9.20 -9.24
C ASN A 170 18.50 8.59 -9.32
N PRO A 171 19.09 8.13 -8.20
CA PRO A 171 20.47 7.66 -8.18
C PRO A 171 20.67 6.34 -8.93
N LEU A 172 19.59 5.60 -9.19
CA LEU A 172 19.61 4.30 -9.85
C LEU A 172 18.99 4.33 -11.25
N ALA A 173 18.61 5.51 -11.75
CA ALA A 173 18.10 5.63 -13.11
C ALA A 173 19.20 5.32 -14.14
N PRO A 174 18.95 4.42 -15.10
CA PRO A 174 19.89 4.15 -16.17
C PRO A 174 19.89 5.28 -17.21
N GLY A 175 21.04 5.53 -17.82
CA GLY A 175 21.18 6.47 -18.92
C GLY A 175 20.81 5.89 -20.29
N GLY A 176 20.64 6.77 -21.28
CA GLY A 176 20.41 6.41 -22.69
C GLY A 176 19.11 5.62 -22.92
N VAL A 177 19.15 4.68 -23.86
CA VAL A 177 17.99 3.87 -24.30
C VAL A 177 17.33 3.12 -23.13
N ALA A 178 18.11 2.65 -22.15
CA ALA A 178 17.56 1.96 -20.99
C ALA A 178 16.66 2.89 -20.15
N GLY A 179 17.02 4.17 -20.02
CA GLY A 179 16.19 5.17 -19.35
C GLY A 179 14.88 5.44 -20.09
N GLU A 180 14.92 5.55 -21.42
CA GLU A 180 13.73 5.72 -22.27
C GLU A 180 12.78 4.51 -22.14
N VAL A 181 13.32 3.29 -22.07
CA VAL A 181 12.52 2.08 -21.84
C VAL A 181 11.77 2.16 -20.50
N PHE A 182 12.40 2.63 -19.42
CA PHE A 182 11.73 2.79 -18.15
C PHE A 182 10.67 3.90 -18.15
N GLN A 183 10.86 4.98 -18.91
CA GLN A 183 9.82 6.01 -19.08
C GLN A 183 8.58 5.49 -19.81
N VAL A 184 8.80 4.71 -20.88
CA VAL A 184 7.70 4.05 -21.61
C VAL A 184 7.02 3.04 -20.72
N LEU A 185 7.79 2.21 -20.00
CA LEU A 185 7.25 1.21 -19.09
C LEU A 185 6.40 1.86 -18.00
N ASP A 186 6.88 2.96 -17.40
CA ASP A 186 6.17 3.72 -16.38
C ASP A 186 4.81 4.22 -16.90
N SER A 187 4.82 4.85 -18.08
CA SER A 187 3.60 5.33 -18.76
C SER A 187 2.61 4.18 -19.07
N VAL A 188 3.13 3.04 -19.53
CA VAL A 188 2.31 1.86 -19.83
C VAL A 188 1.71 1.27 -18.55
N THR A 189 2.50 1.16 -17.47
CA THR A 189 2.01 0.62 -16.20
C THR A 189 1.00 1.55 -15.53
N ASP A 190 1.18 2.87 -15.64
CA ASP A 190 0.21 3.86 -15.19
C ASP A 190 -1.12 3.73 -15.96
N ALA A 191 -1.06 3.54 -17.29
CA ALA A 191 -2.25 3.26 -18.10
C ALA A 191 -2.94 1.93 -17.75
N LEU A 192 -2.16 0.91 -17.35
CA LEU A 192 -2.67 -0.40 -16.92
C LEU A 192 -3.24 -0.42 -15.50
N ALA A 193 -3.00 0.62 -14.69
CA ALA A 193 -3.46 0.68 -13.31
C ALA A 193 -5.00 0.60 -13.20
N LEU A 194 -5.72 1.34 -14.05
CA LEU A 194 -7.19 1.33 -14.08
C LEU A 194 -7.76 -0.04 -14.50
N PRO A 195 -7.32 -0.66 -15.62
CA PRO A 195 -7.70 -2.03 -15.95
C PRO A 195 -7.38 -3.06 -14.86
N ALA A 196 -6.22 -2.95 -14.21
CA ALA A 196 -5.81 -3.85 -13.13
C ALA A 196 -6.74 -3.71 -11.90
N PHE A 197 -7.08 -2.48 -11.53
CA PHE A 197 -8.04 -2.21 -10.47
C PHE A 197 -9.44 -2.74 -10.82
N ALA A 198 -9.91 -2.50 -12.05
CA ALA A 198 -11.18 -3.03 -12.52
C ALA A 198 -11.24 -4.56 -12.48
N LEU A 199 -10.14 -5.24 -12.81
CA LEU A 199 -10.00 -6.69 -12.70
C LEU A 199 -10.14 -7.17 -11.24
N ALA A 200 -9.53 -6.46 -10.30
CA ALA A 200 -9.62 -6.76 -8.87
C ALA A 200 -11.06 -6.61 -8.35
N VAL A 201 -11.73 -5.51 -8.71
CA VAL A 201 -13.15 -5.25 -8.39
C VAL A 201 -14.07 -6.30 -9.02
N ALA A 202 -13.82 -6.66 -10.28
CA ALA A 202 -14.59 -7.70 -10.96
C ALA A 202 -14.46 -9.06 -10.24
N GLY A 203 -13.27 -9.38 -9.70
CA GLY A 203 -13.07 -10.59 -8.90
C GLY A 203 -13.92 -10.61 -7.65
N LEU A 204 -13.91 -9.51 -6.89
CA LEU A 204 -14.75 -9.37 -5.71
C LEU A 204 -16.24 -9.46 -6.06
N ALA A 205 -16.67 -8.80 -7.14
CA ALA A 205 -18.05 -8.84 -7.60
C ALA A 205 -18.46 -10.28 -7.98
N VAL A 206 -17.69 -10.96 -8.83
CA VAL A 206 -17.97 -12.35 -9.22
C VAL A 206 -18.06 -13.28 -8.01
N ARG A 207 -17.23 -13.06 -6.98
CA ARG A 207 -17.27 -13.81 -5.73
C ARG A 207 -18.56 -13.52 -4.94
N LEU A 208 -18.90 -12.25 -4.78
CA LEU A 208 -20.13 -11.82 -4.10
C LEU A 208 -21.38 -12.41 -4.75
N TRP A 209 -21.41 -12.48 -6.08
CA TRP A 209 -22.51 -13.06 -6.85
C TRP A 209 -22.65 -14.58 -6.67
N LYS A 210 -21.53 -15.29 -6.48
CA LYS A 210 -21.54 -16.76 -6.27
C LYS A 210 -21.78 -17.16 -4.82
N SER A 211 -21.43 -16.31 -3.86
CA SER A 211 -21.54 -16.58 -2.43
C SER A 211 -22.99 -16.69 -1.92
N ARG A 212 -23.22 -17.51 -0.88
CA ARG A 212 -24.53 -17.67 -0.20
C ARG A 212 -24.35 -17.68 1.32
N GLY A 213 -25.41 -17.40 2.05
CA GLY A 213 -25.41 -17.46 3.53
C GLY A 213 -24.45 -16.47 4.19
N VAL A 214 -23.69 -16.95 5.18
CA VAL A 214 -22.78 -16.14 6.01
C VAL A 214 -21.62 -15.54 5.21
N GLU A 215 -21.05 -16.31 4.28
CA GLU A 215 -19.96 -15.84 3.42
C GLU A 215 -20.37 -14.59 2.61
N ARG A 216 -21.62 -14.57 2.11
CA ARG A 216 -22.15 -13.41 1.39
C ARG A 216 -22.24 -12.17 2.28
N GLN A 217 -22.55 -12.33 3.57
CA GLN A 217 -22.60 -11.20 4.50
C GLN A 217 -21.22 -10.66 4.83
N GLN A 218 -20.21 -11.52 4.98
CA GLN A 218 -18.80 -11.11 5.13
C GLN A 218 -18.33 -10.35 3.89
N LEU A 219 -18.57 -10.91 2.71
CA LEU A 219 -18.22 -10.25 1.44
C LEU A 219 -18.93 -8.92 1.24
N LYS A 220 -20.19 -8.78 1.67
CA LYS A 220 -20.92 -7.50 1.61
C LYS A 220 -20.28 -6.43 2.50
N ARG A 221 -19.89 -6.79 3.74
CA ARG A 221 -19.24 -5.85 4.67
C ARG A 221 -17.90 -5.38 4.11
N PHE A 222 -17.08 -6.33 3.67
CA PHE A 222 -15.81 -6.03 3.04
C PHE A 222 -15.98 -5.20 1.77
N ALA A 223 -16.90 -5.56 0.88
CA ALA A 223 -17.18 -4.82 -0.34
C ALA A 223 -17.70 -3.40 -0.08
N TYR A 224 -18.51 -3.21 0.96
CA TYR A 224 -18.97 -1.88 1.36
C TYR A 224 -17.80 -1.01 1.82
N SER A 225 -16.95 -1.52 2.70
CA SER A 225 -15.75 -0.80 3.13
C SER A 225 -14.80 -0.51 1.96
N ALA A 226 -14.56 -1.49 1.07
CA ALA A 226 -13.73 -1.30 -0.12
C ALA A 226 -14.32 -0.28 -1.10
N ALA A 227 -15.65 -0.25 -1.27
CA ALA A 227 -16.33 0.74 -2.09
C ALA A 227 -16.21 2.15 -1.48
N LEU A 228 -16.30 2.28 -0.14
CA LEU A 228 -16.05 3.56 0.54
C LEU A 228 -14.61 4.04 0.38
N VAL A 229 -13.62 3.13 0.46
CA VAL A 229 -12.22 3.44 0.17
C VAL A 229 -12.07 3.98 -1.25
N GLY A 230 -12.58 3.23 -2.24
CA GLY A 230 -12.48 3.60 -3.64
C GLY A 230 -13.22 4.91 -3.96
N ALA A 231 -14.39 5.13 -3.38
CA ALA A 231 -15.16 6.36 -3.55
C ALA A 231 -14.44 7.56 -2.92
N GLY A 232 -13.94 7.43 -1.69
CA GLY A 232 -13.24 8.52 -1.00
C GLY A 232 -11.94 8.91 -1.70
N LEU A 233 -11.04 7.93 -1.90
CA LEU A 233 -9.74 8.17 -2.55
C LEU A 233 -9.88 8.53 -4.03
N GLY A 234 -10.82 7.91 -4.75
CA GLY A 234 -11.09 8.23 -6.14
C GLY A 234 -11.64 9.65 -6.29
N THR A 235 -12.58 10.05 -5.42
CA THR A 235 -13.14 11.40 -5.44
C THR A 235 -12.08 12.45 -5.08
N SER A 236 -11.19 12.18 -4.12
CA SER A 236 -10.13 13.14 -3.78
C SER A 236 -9.16 13.39 -4.93
N ILE A 237 -8.92 12.40 -5.79
CA ILE A 237 -8.06 12.56 -6.98
C ILE A 237 -8.74 13.41 -8.06
N LEU A 238 -10.07 13.33 -8.17
CA LEU A 238 -10.84 14.05 -9.19
C LEU A 238 -11.17 15.50 -8.81
N LEU A 239 -11.16 15.82 -7.52
CA LEU A 239 -11.45 17.16 -7.04
C LEU A 239 -10.21 18.06 -7.17
N PRO A 240 -10.38 19.34 -7.56
CA PRO A 240 -9.33 20.32 -7.32
C PRO A 240 -9.08 20.39 -5.80
N GLY A 241 -7.81 20.46 -5.39
CA GLY A 241 -7.41 20.37 -3.98
C GLY A 241 -8.13 21.35 -3.04
N GLY A 242 -7.97 21.14 -1.74
CA GLY A 242 -8.65 21.89 -0.68
C GLY A 242 -9.69 21.06 0.07
N LEU A 243 -10.51 21.71 0.89
CA LEU A 243 -11.32 21.05 1.93
C LEU A 243 -12.17 19.86 1.41
N ALA A 244 -12.76 19.95 0.23
CA ALA A 244 -13.57 18.86 -0.32
C ALA A 244 -12.72 17.64 -0.70
N ALA A 245 -11.55 17.84 -1.31
CA ALA A 245 -10.61 16.77 -1.64
C ALA A 245 -10.02 16.14 -0.37
N ASP A 246 -9.69 16.98 0.61
CA ASP A 246 -9.17 16.57 1.92
C ASP A 246 -10.17 15.70 2.69
N LEU A 247 -11.44 16.11 2.74
CA LEU A 247 -12.52 15.33 3.37
C LEU A 247 -12.76 14.01 2.63
N ALA A 248 -12.77 14.01 1.30
CA ALA A 248 -12.92 12.79 0.51
C ALA A 248 -11.76 11.80 0.77
N PHE A 249 -10.53 12.31 0.85
CA PHE A 249 -9.36 11.50 1.16
C PHE A 249 -9.44 10.93 2.57
N LEU A 250 -9.77 11.76 3.57
CA LEU A 250 -9.94 11.32 4.96
C LEU A 250 -11.03 10.25 5.10
N LEU A 251 -12.15 10.39 4.41
CA LEU A 251 -13.21 9.38 4.40
C LEU A 251 -12.70 8.06 3.81
N GLY A 252 -11.96 8.12 2.70
CA GLY A 252 -11.32 6.95 2.10
C GLY A 252 -10.30 6.28 3.03
N LEU A 253 -9.48 7.09 3.71
CA LEU A 253 -8.46 6.66 4.65
C LEU A 253 -9.05 5.99 5.90
N LEU A 254 -10.11 6.57 6.47
CA LEU A 254 -10.83 5.99 7.61
C LEU A 254 -11.56 4.69 7.22
N ALA A 255 -12.14 4.63 6.02
CA ALA A 255 -12.72 3.40 5.49
C ALA A 255 -11.66 2.30 5.32
N LEU A 256 -10.44 2.69 4.92
CA LEU A 256 -9.30 1.78 4.75
C LEU A 256 -8.85 1.23 6.11
N ALA A 257 -8.81 2.07 7.15
CA ALA A 257 -8.52 1.66 8.52
C ALA A 257 -9.59 0.70 9.07
N GLY A 258 -10.83 0.80 8.58
CA GLY A 258 -11.93 -0.09 8.91
C GLY A 258 -11.94 -1.43 8.15
N LEU A 259 -11.16 -1.59 7.07
CA LEU A 259 -11.12 -2.84 6.29
C LEU A 259 -10.82 -4.08 7.13
N PRO A 260 -9.83 -4.07 8.06
CA PRO A 260 -9.52 -5.26 8.84
C PRO A 260 -10.61 -5.61 9.85
N VAL A 261 -11.45 -4.67 10.26
CA VAL A 261 -12.62 -4.92 11.13
C VAL A 261 -13.78 -5.52 10.33
N ALA A 262 -13.87 -5.19 9.04
CA ALA A 262 -14.85 -5.76 8.12
C ALA A 262 -14.48 -7.16 7.61
N ALA A 263 -13.21 -7.55 7.77
CA ALA A 263 -12.62 -8.82 7.36
C ALA A 263 -12.87 -9.95 8.36
#